data_AF-A0A7C2T2V6-F1
#
_entry.id   AF-A0A7C2T2V6-F1
#
_cell.length_a   1.000
_cell.length_b   1.000
_cell.length_c   1.000
_cell.angle_alpha   90.00
_cell.angle_beta   90.00
_cell.angle_gamma   90.00
#
_symmetry.space_group_name_H-M   'P 1'
#
loop_
_entity.id
_entity.type
_entity.pdbx_description
1 polymer ?
#
loop_
_entity_poly.entity_id
_entity_poly.type
_entity_poly.pdbx_seq_one_letter_code
_entity_poly.pdbx_strand_id
1 'polypeptide(L)'
;MSFNYQEAFETALSAVRAEGRYRVFADLERIRGRFPRALYHGGASPKEITVWCSNDYLGMGQHECVIAAMKTAADRVGAGAGGTRNIAGTTHYHVL
;
A
#
# COMPACT_ATOMS: atom_id res chain seq x y z
N MET A 1 -36.26 21.19 -1.98
CA MET A 1 -34.88 21.54 -1.54
C MET A 1 -34.01 20.32 -1.75
N SER A 2 -32.86 20.48 -2.39
CA SER A 2 -31.89 19.37 -2.58
C SER A 2 -31.03 19.22 -1.33
N PHE A 3 -30.60 18.00 -1.01
CA PHE A 3 -29.65 17.76 0.07
C PHE A 3 -28.28 18.36 -0.28
N ASN A 4 -27.67 19.09 0.66
CA ASN A 4 -26.35 19.67 0.49
C ASN A 4 -25.27 18.66 0.90
N TYR A 5 -24.82 17.85 -0.06
CA TYR A 5 -23.79 16.84 0.17
C TYR A 5 -22.44 17.45 0.62
N GLN A 6 -22.09 18.64 0.12
CA GLN A 6 -20.85 19.30 0.47
C GLN A 6 -20.79 19.62 1.97
N GLU A 7 -21.84 20.24 2.49
CA GLU A 7 -21.96 20.59 3.90
C GLU A 7 -21.96 19.35 4.80
N ALA A 8 -22.62 18.26 4.36
CA ALA A 8 -22.60 16.99 5.09
C ALA A 8 -21.18 16.41 5.20
N PHE A 9 -20.39 16.44 4.11
CA PHE A 9 -19.01 15.97 4.13
C PHE A 9 -18.09 16.87 4.99
N GLU A 10 -18.25 18.19 4.91
CA GLU A 10 -17.48 19.15 5.71
C GLU A 10 -17.76 19.00 7.21
N THR A 11 -19.04 18.77 7.55
CA THR A 11 -19.46 18.51 8.93
C THR A 11 -18.83 17.22 9.46
N ALA A 12 -18.88 16.13 8.69
CA ALA A 12 -18.27 14.85 9.08
C ALA A 12 -16.74 14.97 9.24
N LEU A 13 -16.08 15.69 8.34
CA LEU A 13 -14.63 15.94 8.40
C LEU A 13 -14.25 16.76 9.63
N SER A 14 -15.03 17.79 9.93
CA SER A 14 -14.80 18.66 11.08
C SER A 14 -14.96 17.91 12.39
N ALA A 15 -15.94 17.02 12.50
CA ALA A 15 -16.11 16.13 13.65
C ALA A 15 -14.87 15.25 13.88
N VAL A 16 -14.37 14.58 12.84
CA VAL A 16 -13.18 13.72 12.95
C VAL A 16 -11.92 14.51 13.34
N ARG A 17 -11.79 15.75 12.86
CA ARG A 17 -10.71 16.67 13.28
C ARG A 17 -10.84 17.09 14.74
N ALA A 18 -12.04 17.46 15.17
CA ALA A 18 -12.33 17.85 16.56
C ALA A 18 -12.08 16.70 17.55
N GLU A 19 -12.36 15.46 17.13
CA GLU A 19 -12.07 14.25 17.91
C GLU A 19 -10.58 13.87 17.95
N GLY A 20 -9.70 14.56 17.20
CA GLY A 20 -8.27 14.24 17.14
C GLY A 20 -7.95 12.91 16.44
N ARG A 21 -8.93 12.31 15.74
CA ARG A 21 -8.75 11.03 15.02
C ARG A 21 -8.55 11.21 13.52
N TYR A 22 -8.44 12.46 13.07
CA TYR A 22 -8.08 12.76 11.68
C TYR A 22 -6.67 12.26 11.38
N ARG A 23 -6.52 11.55 10.26
CA ARG A 23 -5.26 10.89 9.90
C ARG A 23 -4.50 11.73 8.90
N VAL A 24 -3.23 11.98 9.20
CA VAL A 24 -2.24 12.45 8.24
C VAL A 24 -1.30 11.28 7.99
N PHE A 25 -1.18 10.87 6.72
CA PHE A 25 -0.37 9.72 6.37
C PHE A 25 1.10 10.10 6.21
N ALA A 26 1.99 9.28 6.76
CA ALA A 26 3.43 9.42 6.53
C ALA A 26 3.77 8.84 5.15
N ASP A 27 4.38 9.66 4.30
CA ASP A 27 4.87 9.24 2.99
C ASP A 27 6.23 8.54 3.12
N LEU A 28 6.24 7.22 2.87
CA LEU A 28 7.36 6.32 3.16
C LEU A 28 7.73 5.46 1.94
N GLU A 29 9.01 5.47 1.59
CA GLU A 29 9.61 4.57 0.60
C GLU A 29 10.54 3.56 1.29
N ARG A 30 10.16 2.27 1.34
CA ARG A 30 11.01 1.23 1.96
C ARG A 30 12.25 0.94 1.11
N ILE A 31 13.42 0.83 1.74
CA ILE A 31 14.67 0.56 1.02
C ILE A 31 14.92 -0.95 0.95
N ARG A 32 14.67 -1.55 -0.22
CA ARG A 32 14.93 -2.98 -0.47
C ARG A 32 16.40 -3.33 -0.20
N GLY A 33 16.63 -4.43 0.51
CA GLY A 33 17.96 -4.90 0.92
C GLY A 33 18.47 -4.27 2.21
N ARG A 34 17.73 -3.29 2.77
CA ARG A 34 18.10 -2.57 4.00
C ARG A 34 16.96 -2.55 5.03
N PHE A 35 16.07 -3.56 5.04
CA PHE A 35 15.02 -3.65 6.07
C PHE A 35 15.62 -3.55 7.49
N PRO A 36 15.01 -2.76 8.41
CA PRO A 36 13.74 -2.04 8.27
C PRO A 36 13.88 -0.55 7.91
N ARG A 37 14.84 -0.15 7.07
CA ARG A 37 15.08 1.25 6.67
C ARG A 37 14.13 1.73 5.56
N ALA A 38 13.73 2.99 5.63
CA ALA A 38 12.88 3.68 4.65
C ALA A 38 13.28 5.15 4.50
N LEU A 39 12.92 5.79 3.39
CA LEU A 39 12.95 7.23 3.20
C LEU A 39 11.59 7.82 3.58
N TYR A 40 11.58 8.85 4.42
CA TYR A 40 10.41 9.65 4.75
C TYR A 40 10.40 10.94 3.92
N HIS A 41 9.30 11.20 3.21
CA HIS A 41 9.16 12.30 2.25
C HIS A 41 8.33 13.48 2.74
N GLY A 42 7.87 13.50 4.00
CA GLY A 42 7.01 14.58 4.52
C GLY A 42 7.75 15.85 4.96
N GLY A 43 8.97 16.09 4.49
CA GLY A 43 9.78 17.28 4.79
C GLY A 43 10.32 17.95 3.53
N ALA A 44 11.22 18.92 3.70
CA ALA A 44 11.86 19.60 2.56
C ALA A 44 12.74 18.66 1.71
N SER A 45 13.25 17.57 2.30
CA SER A 45 14.03 16.54 1.63
C SER A 45 13.78 15.16 2.24
N PRO A 46 13.99 14.08 1.46
CA PRO A 46 13.87 12.72 1.97
C PRO A 46 14.85 12.45 3.11
N LYS A 47 14.37 11.85 4.20
CA LYS A 47 15.18 11.46 5.36
C LYS A 47 15.11 9.96 5.58
N GLU A 48 16.26 9.32 5.76
CA GLU A 48 16.29 7.90 6.12
C GLU A 48 15.87 7.66 7.59
N ILE A 49 14.91 6.75 7.80
CA ILE A 49 14.34 6.39 9.10
C ILE A 49 14.36 4.86 9.31
N THR A 50 14.09 4.44 10.55
CA THR A 50 13.81 3.03 10.90
C THR A 50 12.30 2.84 11.05
N VAL A 51 11.71 1.89 10.33
CA VAL A 51 10.29 1.56 10.42
C VAL A 51 10.06 0.56 11.56
N TRP A 52 9.31 0.98 12.59
CA TRP A 52 8.96 0.12 13.75
C TRP A 52 7.51 -0.35 13.76
N CYS A 53 6.68 0.13 12.84
CA CYS A 53 5.25 -0.20 12.73
C CYS A 53 4.92 -1.07 11.50
N SER A 54 5.92 -1.72 10.90
CA SER A 54 5.71 -2.58 9.74
C SER A 54 5.06 -3.90 10.14
N ASN A 55 4.10 -4.37 9.34
CA ASN A 55 3.55 -5.73 9.44
C ASN A 55 4.32 -6.75 8.59
N ASP A 56 5.37 -6.34 7.87
CA ASP A 56 6.30 -7.25 7.19
C ASP A 56 7.26 -7.86 8.21
N TYR A 57 6.71 -8.62 9.17
CA TYR A 57 7.38 -9.02 10.41
C TYR A 57 8.69 -9.78 10.18
N LEU A 58 8.76 -10.54 9.09
CA LEU A 58 9.91 -11.36 8.71
C LEU A 58 10.74 -10.74 7.57
N GLY A 59 10.41 -9.52 7.13
CA GLY A 59 11.07 -8.85 6.01
C GLY A 59 10.95 -9.61 4.68
N MET A 60 9.92 -10.45 4.53
CA MET A 60 9.74 -11.28 3.34
C MET A 60 9.37 -10.45 2.11
N GLY A 61 8.85 -9.24 2.31
CA GLY A 61 8.57 -8.30 1.22
C GLY A 61 9.79 -7.88 0.39
N GLN A 62 11.01 -8.13 0.87
CA GLN A 62 12.26 -7.89 0.12
C GLN A 62 13.07 -9.16 -0.18
N HIS A 63 12.64 -10.32 0.32
CA HIS A 63 13.37 -11.58 0.17
C HIS A 63 13.54 -11.93 -1.31
N GLU A 64 14.74 -12.38 -1.68
CA GLU A 64 15.10 -12.57 -3.09
C GLU A 64 14.20 -13.55 -3.82
N CYS A 65 13.89 -14.70 -3.20
CA CYS A 65 12.99 -15.69 -3.83
C CYS A 65 11.56 -15.16 -4.06
N VAL A 66 11.04 -14.34 -3.14
CA VAL A 66 9.69 -13.75 -3.26
C VAL A 66 9.66 -12.78 -4.44
N ILE A 67 10.64 -11.88 -4.51
CA ILE A 67 10.76 -10.91 -5.62
C ILE A 67 11.01 -11.62 -6.95
N ALA A 68 11.86 -12.65 -6.98
CA ALA A 68 12.14 -13.41 -8.19
C ALA A 68 10.91 -14.14 -8.72
N ALA A 69 10.11 -14.75 -7.84
CA ALA A 69 8.85 -15.40 -8.21
C ALA A 69 7.85 -14.39 -8.78
N MET A 70 7.70 -13.22 -8.16
CA MET A 70 6.82 -12.15 -8.66
C MET A 70 7.26 -11.64 -10.05
N LYS A 71 8.56 -11.38 -10.24
CA LYS A 71 9.11 -10.96 -11.54
C LYS A 71 8.86 -12.01 -12.62
N THR A 72 9.15 -13.29 -12.30
CA THR A 72 8.92 -14.41 -13.22
C THR A 72 7.45 -14.53 -13.63
N ALA A 73 6.52 -14.34 -12.69
CA ALA A 73 5.10 -14.35 -13.00
C ALA A 73 4.73 -13.17 -13.92
N ALA A 74 5.19 -11.96 -13.60
CA ALA A 74 4.93 -10.77 -14.41
C ALA A 74 5.47 -10.91 -15.85
N ASP A 75 6.68 -11.46 -16.02
CA ASP A 75 7.27 -11.70 -17.34
C ASP A 75 6.49 -12.74 -18.15
N ARG A 76 5.92 -13.75 -17.49
CA ARG A 76 5.22 -14.86 -18.16
C ARG A 76 3.79 -14.55 -18.54
N VAL A 77 3.05 -13.86 -17.66
CA VAL A 77 1.59 -13.70 -17.81
C VAL A 77 1.12 -12.25 -17.75
N GLY A 78 2.03 -11.29 -17.60
CA GLY A 78 1.70 -9.88 -17.44
C GLY A 78 1.31 -9.50 -16.00
N ALA A 79 0.89 -8.26 -15.82
CA ALA A 79 0.71 -7.65 -14.50
C ALA A 79 -0.53 -8.11 -13.71
N GLY A 80 -1.53 -8.68 -14.38
CA GLY A 80 -2.79 -9.04 -13.72
C GLY A 80 -3.57 -10.11 -14.47
N ALA A 81 -4.53 -10.72 -13.79
CA ALA A 81 -5.31 -11.84 -14.35
C ALA A 81 -6.36 -11.40 -15.38
N GLY A 82 -6.72 -10.12 -15.44
CA GLY A 82 -7.63 -9.57 -16.46
C GLY A 82 -9.11 -9.97 -16.32
N GLY A 83 -9.50 -10.64 -15.24
CA GLY A 83 -10.88 -11.09 -15.05
C GLY A 83 -11.18 -11.57 -13.64
N THR A 84 -12.44 -11.88 -13.39
CA THR A 84 -12.87 -12.50 -12.13
C THR A 84 -12.54 -14.00 -12.13
N ARG A 85 -12.57 -14.66 -10.98
CA ARG A 85 -12.27 -16.09 -10.88
C ARG A 85 -13.08 -16.95 -11.86
N ASN A 86 -14.36 -16.61 -12.10
CA ASN A 86 -15.24 -17.33 -13.00
C ASN A 86 -15.03 -16.98 -14.48
N ILE A 87 -14.54 -15.76 -14.78
CA ILE A 87 -14.39 -15.26 -16.14
C ILE A 87 -12.92 -14.87 -16.34
N ALA A 88 -12.14 -15.79 -16.90
CA ALA A 88 -10.72 -15.63 -17.26
C ALA A 88 -9.70 -15.35 -16.12
N GLY A 89 -10.13 -15.09 -14.89
CA GLY A 89 -9.25 -14.68 -13.79
C GLY A 89 -8.65 -15.81 -12.93
N THR A 90 -9.05 -17.07 -13.12
CA THR A 90 -8.39 -18.20 -12.45
C THR A 90 -7.21 -18.67 -13.27
N THR A 91 -5.99 -18.43 -12.77
CA THR A 91 -4.74 -18.87 -13.41
C THR A 91 -4.13 -20.06 -12.67
N HIS A 92 -3.15 -20.72 -13.29
CA HIS A 92 -2.38 -21.80 -12.67
C HIS A 92 -1.78 -21.38 -11.31
N TYR A 93 -1.33 -20.12 -11.18
CA TYR A 93 -0.78 -19.55 -9.94
C TYR A 93 -1.79 -19.43 -8.78
N HIS A 94 -3.10 -19.59 -9.03
CA HIS A 94 -4.12 -19.58 -7.97
C HIS A 94 -4.51 -20.97 -7.48
N VAL A 95 -4.21 -22.00 -8.26
CA VAL A 95 -4.70 -23.37 -8.05
C VAL A 95 -3.60 -24.28 -7.51
N LEU A 96 -2.33 -24.01 -7.85
CA LEU A 96 -1.17 -24.71 -7.33
C LEU A 96 -0.72 -24.19 -5.96
#